data_AF-A0A519NAM9-F1
#
_entry.id   AF-A0A519NAM9-F1
#
_cell.length_a   1.000
_cell.length_b   1.000
_cell.length_c   1.000
_cell.angle_alpha   90.00
_cell.angle_beta   90.00
_cell.angle_gamma   90.00
#
_symmetry.space_group_name_H-M   'P 1'
#
loop_
_entity.id
_entity.type
_entity.pdbx_description
1 polymer ?
#
loop_
_entity_poly.entity_id
_entity_poly.type
_entity_poly.pdbx_seq_one_letter_code
_entity_poly.pdbx_strand_id
1 'polypeptide(L)'
;MMKKLPTIFRSFPSFLTTAFCICFLLLACESEDQMDAQPFVVAFEKPSYNHREITGTQLMRLVFSEKPQADGFVKIRITPVNAVYGVDFDTYPAVEGTDLLIPFHKGETEATFEFNNLIYPFNALDKEVLFEIVEIDYPHFSNIQGYKTTNISFSASLGATLEPAVGGPNQGNQIFIDLSLEKTTSVLRDSWDLGFYGGEEFRVAINGSIYMAAKKLDATNIDAVTAASVAQYQAQVSVGTFDPANAAYIDNPNGLIGGNAMGEVSEIEADNHVYLVNMGYTVGTTTPLPGSVAIAGNPRGWKKVKVMREGDGYRFQYADLTSATHQEVVVGKNSEYNFTFFSFNTNAVVSVEPEKDKWDLSFTVFTNIIDGAGSYGYSDFVLNNLKAGVKAYRVNTSTGANYATYALADVNESNLQDDQRVIGADWRDVFTGSAYADRFYVLKDSDGNWYKIKMLGFLNQSGVRGYPKFEYRLLQ
;
A
#
# COMPACT_ATOMS: atom_id res chain seq x y z
N MET A 1 47.10 14.39 53.14
CA MET A 1 47.54 15.77 53.39
C MET A 1 46.64 16.69 52.58
N MET A 2 45.68 17.42 53.20
CA MET A 2 45.86 18.77 53.75
C MET A 2 46.53 19.73 52.73
N LYS A 3 46.04 20.93 52.42
CA LYS A 3 44.92 21.76 52.89
C LYS A 3 44.98 23.07 52.04
N LYS A 4 43.87 23.82 52.02
CA LYS A 4 43.77 25.30 51.98
C LYS A 4 43.73 26.07 50.64
N LEU A 5 42.53 26.58 50.36
CA LEU A 5 42.21 27.98 49.98
C LEU A 5 42.83 29.01 50.96
N PRO A 6 43.03 30.30 50.61
CA PRO A 6 41.91 31.26 50.67
C PRO A 6 41.93 32.46 49.70
N THR A 7 40.77 33.10 49.71
CA THR A 7 40.27 34.30 49.03
C THR A 7 40.74 35.63 49.68
N ILE A 8 40.43 36.76 49.00
CA ILE A 8 39.99 38.09 49.53
C ILE A 8 40.98 39.31 49.52
N PHE A 9 40.64 40.28 48.64
CA PHE A 9 40.41 41.74 48.84
C PHE A 9 41.46 42.85 48.56
N ARG A 10 40.88 44.01 48.17
CA ARG A 10 41.29 45.44 48.22
C ARG A 10 42.13 45.98 47.05
N SER A 11 42.00 47.20 46.55
CA SER A 11 41.03 48.33 46.61
C SER A 11 41.62 49.46 45.73
N PHE A 12 40.77 50.28 45.12
CA PHE A 12 41.05 51.47 44.29
C PHE A 12 42.04 52.52 44.89
N PRO A 13 42.65 53.40 44.06
CA PRO A 13 42.07 54.74 43.88
C PRO A 13 42.09 55.33 42.46
N SER A 14 41.14 56.26 42.31
CA SER A 14 40.81 57.23 41.26
C SER A 14 41.94 58.06 40.66
N PHE A 15 41.84 58.35 39.35
CA PHE A 15 42.15 59.69 38.82
C PHE A 15 41.07 60.16 37.85
N LEU A 16 40.69 61.40 38.09
CA LEU A 16 39.63 62.20 37.50
C LEU A 16 40.15 62.86 36.21
N THR A 17 39.41 62.79 35.12
CA THR A 17 39.57 63.76 34.02
C THR A 17 38.22 64.01 33.36
N THR A 18 37.66 65.17 33.70
CA THR A 18 36.41 65.70 33.17
C THR A 18 36.68 66.31 31.80
N ALA A 19 36.02 65.82 30.75
CA ALA A 19 35.88 66.54 29.49
C ALA A 19 34.43 66.40 29.01
N PHE A 20 33.77 67.56 28.95
CA PHE A 20 32.38 67.78 28.58
C PHE A 20 32.26 67.76 27.05
N CYS A 21 31.42 66.88 26.47
CA CYS A 21 30.95 67.02 25.09
C CYS A 21 29.64 66.28 24.84
N ILE A 22 28.58 67.07 24.72
CA ILE A 22 27.50 67.02 23.73
C ILE A 22 26.75 65.67 23.59
N CYS A 23 25.56 65.64 24.17
CA CYS A 23 24.51 64.65 23.98
C CYS A 23 23.97 64.73 22.54
N PHE A 24 24.25 63.72 21.71
CA PHE A 24 23.51 63.45 20.48
C PHE A 24 22.54 62.30 20.73
N LEU A 25 21.25 62.61 20.64
CA LEU A 25 20.16 61.64 20.57
C LEU A 25 20.31 60.82 19.29
N LEU A 26 20.73 59.57 19.42
CA LEU A 26 20.62 58.58 18.37
C LEU A 26 19.19 58.02 18.36
N LEU A 27 18.38 58.49 17.42
CA LEU A 27 17.26 57.71 16.88
C LEU A 27 17.87 56.68 15.93
N ALA A 28 18.26 55.52 16.47
CA ALA A 28 18.45 54.33 15.67
C ALA A 28 17.07 53.69 15.49
N CYS A 29 16.48 53.89 14.31
CA CYS A 29 15.37 53.09 13.85
C CYS A 29 15.97 51.75 13.41
N GLU A 30 15.95 50.74 14.29
CA GLU A 30 16.08 49.36 13.83
C GLU A 30 14.86 49.10 12.93
N SER A 31 15.11 48.81 11.65
CA SER A 31 14.10 48.17 10.82
C SER A 31 13.84 46.81 11.45
N GLU A 32 12.64 46.62 11.99
CA GLU A 32 12.14 45.29 12.32
C GLU A 32 12.31 44.42 11.07
N ASP A 33 13.12 43.37 11.17
CA ASP A 33 13.17 42.32 10.16
C ASP A 33 11.74 41.77 10.01
N GLN A 34 11.05 42.19 8.95
CA GLN A 34 9.80 41.54 8.53
C GLN A 34 10.16 40.10 8.22
N MET A 35 9.76 39.17 9.10
CA MET A 35 9.62 37.78 8.70
C MET A 35 8.69 37.77 7.48
N ASP A 36 9.21 37.37 6.32
CA ASP A 36 8.40 37.16 5.12
C ASP A 36 7.22 36.26 5.50
N ALA A 37 6.00 36.79 5.39
CA ALA A 37 4.80 36.01 5.64
C ALA A 37 4.81 34.80 4.68
N GLN A 38 4.59 33.60 5.20
CA GLN A 38 4.44 32.42 4.35
C GLN A 38 3.21 32.63 3.44
N PRO A 39 3.30 32.32 2.14
CA PRO A 39 2.17 32.50 1.24
C PRO A 39 1.05 31.51 1.55
N PHE A 40 -0.20 31.95 1.37
CA PHE A 40 -1.33 31.05 1.21
C PHE A 40 -1.17 30.29 -0.11
N VAL A 41 -1.07 28.97 -0.04
CA VAL A 41 -0.83 28.10 -1.19
C VAL A 41 -2.08 27.30 -1.52
N VAL A 42 -2.40 27.24 -2.81
CA VAL A 42 -3.43 26.36 -3.37
C VAL A 42 -2.80 25.39 -4.37
N ALA A 43 -3.19 24.12 -4.30
CA ALA A 43 -2.81 23.06 -5.22
C ALA A 43 -4.00 22.14 -5.51
N PHE A 44 -3.99 21.43 -6.64
CA PHE A 44 -4.84 20.24 -6.77
C PHE A 44 -4.42 19.17 -5.75
N GLU A 45 -5.37 18.37 -5.28
CA GLU A 45 -5.08 17.25 -4.35
C GLU A 45 -4.17 16.20 -5.01
N LYS A 46 -4.36 15.96 -6.32
CA LYS A 46 -3.60 14.97 -7.08
C LYS A 46 -3.40 15.37 -8.55
N PRO A 47 -2.35 14.85 -9.22
CA PRO A 47 -1.96 15.28 -10.57
C PRO A 47 -2.83 14.69 -11.68
N SER A 48 -3.62 13.65 -11.41
CA SER A 48 -4.48 13.03 -12.41
C SER A 48 -5.68 12.29 -11.83
N TYR A 49 -6.68 12.06 -12.67
CA TYR A 49 -7.80 11.16 -12.45
C TYR A 49 -7.96 10.25 -13.68
N ASN A 50 -8.18 8.96 -13.46
CA ASN A 50 -8.47 8.04 -14.56
C ASN A 50 -9.95 8.15 -14.97
N HIS A 51 -10.20 8.53 -16.22
CA HIS A 51 -11.56 8.74 -16.74
C HIS A 51 -12.39 7.44 -16.69
N ARG A 52 -11.76 6.26 -16.73
CA ARG A 52 -12.45 4.96 -16.59
C ARG A 52 -13.20 4.83 -15.27
N GLU A 53 -12.73 5.49 -14.21
CA GLU A 53 -13.34 5.43 -12.88
C GLU A 53 -14.42 6.51 -12.68
N ILE A 54 -14.62 7.41 -13.66
CA ILE A 54 -15.61 8.49 -13.58
C ILE A 54 -16.81 8.13 -14.47
N THR A 55 -17.84 7.51 -13.90
CA THR A 55 -19.07 7.13 -14.65
C THR A 55 -20.15 8.21 -14.64
N GLY A 56 -19.97 9.26 -13.85
CA GLY A 56 -20.89 10.41 -13.71
C GLY A 56 -20.13 11.62 -13.19
N THR A 57 -20.46 12.09 -11.99
CA THR A 57 -19.80 13.24 -11.36
C THR A 57 -18.56 12.82 -10.55
N GLN A 58 -17.45 13.53 -10.76
CA GLN A 58 -16.23 13.47 -9.94
C GLN A 58 -16.06 14.80 -9.20
N LEU A 59 -15.94 14.73 -7.87
CA LEU A 59 -15.57 15.89 -7.06
C LEU A 59 -14.05 16.11 -7.15
N MET A 60 -13.66 17.24 -7.71
CA MET A 60 -12.28 17.69 -7.85
C MET A 60 -11.91 18.56 -6.64
N ARG A 61 -10.73 18.34 -6.06
CA ARG A 61 -10.32 18.98 -4.80
C ARG A 61 -9.09 19.88 -4.97
N LEU A 62 -9.16 21.04 -4.35
CA LEU A 62 -8.07 22.00 -4.17
C LEU A 62 -7.71 22.06 -2.70
N VAL A 63 -6.47 21.74 -2.36
CA VAL A 63 -5.97 21.74 -0.98
C VAL A 63 -5.27 23.06 -0.66
N PHE A 64 -5.44 23.53 0.57
CA PHE A 64 -4.85 24.77 1.06
C PHE A 64 -3.71 24.50 2.04
N SER A 65 -2.62 25.30 1.99
CA SER A 65 -1.52 25.18 2.97
C SER A 65 -1.93 25.59 4.39
N GLU A 66 -2.90 26.49 4.49
CA GLU A 66 -3.47 26.99 5.74
C GLU A 66 -4.91 27.45 5.51
N LYS A 67 -5.63 27.78 6.58
CA LYS A 67 -6.97 28.34 6.45
C LYS A 67 -6.89 29.77 5.92
N PRO A 68 -7.60 30.14 4.84
CA PRO A 68 -7.59 31.50 4.33
C PRO A 68 -8.19 32.44 5.37
N GLN A 69 -7.65 33.65 5.44
CA GLN A 69 -8.01 34.70 6.41
C GLN A 69 -9.10 35.65 5.87
N ALA A 70 -9.39 35.55 4.57
CA ALA A 70 -10.40 36.28 3.84
C ALA A 70 -11.00 35.39 2.74
N ASP A 71 -12.12 35.82 2.17
CA ASP A 71 -12.73 35.15 1.03
C ASP A 71 -11.95 35.47 -0.26
N GLY A 72 -12.07 34.61 -1.27
CA GLY A 72 -11.40 34.77 -2.56
C GLY A 72 -11.88 33.74 -3.58
N PHE A 73 -11.15 33.62 -4.68
CA PHE A 73 -11.40 32.56 -5.66
C PHE A 73 -10.12 32.05 -6.31
N VAL A 74 -10.17 30.81 -6.80
CA VAL A 74 -9.14 30.19 -7.62
C VAL A 74 -9.61 30.20 -9.06
N LYS A 75 -8.82 30.77 -9.96
CA LYS A 75 -9.08 30.74 -11.41
C LYS A 75 -8.38 29.54 -12.02
N ILE A 76 -9.15 28.67 -12.66
CA ILE A 76 -8.68 27.43 -13.28
C ILE A 76 -8.93 27.49 -14.78
N ARG A 77 -7.88 27.36 -15.58
CA ARG A 77 -8.01 27.21 -17.03
C ARG A 77 -8.30 25.76 -17.38
N ILE A 78 -9.26 25.55 -18.29
CA ILE A 78 -9.59 24.23 -18.83
C ILE A 78 -9.06 24.12 -20.26
N THR A 79 -8.28 23.06 -20.52
CA THR A 79 -7.77 22.75 -21.86
C THR A 79 -8.21 21.33 -22.26
N PRO A 80 -9.30 21.20 -23.02
CA PRO A 80 -9.72 19.91 -23.57
C PRO A 80 -8.82 19.46 -24.72
N VAL A 81 -8.56 18.16 -24.82
CA VAL A 81 -7.90 17.51 -25.96
C VAL A 81 -8.84 16.41 -26.46
N ASN A 82 -9.23 16.49 -27.74
CA ASN A 82 -10.25 15.64 -28.37
C ASN A 82 -11.62 15.61 -27.65
N ALA A 83 -11.84 16.51 -26.69
CA ALA A 83 -13.05 16.62 -25.88
C ALA A 83 -13.71 18.00 -26.05
N VAL A 84 -15.02 18.05 -25.88
CA VAL A 84 -15.83 19.27 -26.05
C VAL A 84 -16.63 19.57 -24.77
N TYR A 85 -16.43 20.75 -24.18
CA TYR A 85 -17.21 21.21 -23.02
C TYR A 85 -18.70 21.35 -23.36
N GLY A 86 -19.59 20.88 -22.47
CA GLY A 86 -21.04 20.82 -22.64
C GLY A 86 -21.54 19.66 -23.53
N VAL A 87 -20.64 18.85 -24.10
CA VAL A 87 -20.98 17.67 -24.90
C VAL A 87 -20.35 16.42 -24.30
N ASP A 88 -19.05 16.45 -24.04
CA ASP A 88 -18.29 15.33 -23.50
C ASP A 88 -18.12 15.40 -21.98
N PHE A 89 -18.06 16.61 -21.46
CA PHE A 89 -18.02 16.88 -20.04
C PHE A 89 -18.54 18.28 -19.75
N ASP A 90 -18.96 18.54 -18.52
CA ASP A 90 -19.15 19.89 -18.01
C ASP A 90 -18.63 20.01 -16.58
N THR A 91 -18.75 21.20 -15.98
CA THR A 91 -18.32 21.44 -14.60
C THR A 91 -19.37 22.19 -13.80
N TYR A 92 -19.33 22.04 -12.48
CA TYR A 92 -20.03 22.93 -11.57
C TYR A 92 -19.05 23.54 -10.55
N PRO A 93 -18.91 24.88 -10.46
CA PRO A 93 -19.58 25.91 -11.29
C PRO A 93 -19.31 25.77 -12.80
N ALA A 94 -20.19 26.35 -13.62
CA ALA A 94 -20.00 26.39 -15.07
C ALA A 94 -18.85 27.35 -15.44
N VAL A 95 -18.18 27.09 -16.55
CA VAL A 95 -17.07 27.92 -17.04
C VAL A 95 -17.57 29.32 -17.42
N GLU A 96 -16.84 30.35 -16.98
CA GLU A 96 -17.05 31.74 -17.40
C GLU A 96 -15.98 32.14 -18.42
N GLY A 97 -16.34 32.15 -19.72
CA GLY A 97 -15.39 32.38 -20.80
C GLY A 97 -14.50 31.15 -21.04
N THR A 98 -13.23 31.20 -20.64
CA THR A 98 -12.29 30.06 -20.73
C THR A 98 -11.88 29.48 -19.38
N ASP A 99 -12.23 30.17 -18.30
CA ASP A 99 -11.73 29.87 -16.98
C ASP A 99 -12.90 29.54 -16.03
N LEU A 100 -12.65 28.61 -15.13
CA LEU A 100 -13.53 28.21 -14.04
C LEU A 100 -13.14 29.01 -12.79
N LEU A 101 -14.12 29.63 -12.13
CA LEU A 101 -13.93 30.39 -10.90
C LEU A 101 -14.43 29.58 -9.70
N ILE A 102 -13.51 29.15 -8.85
CA ILE A 102 -13.82 28.37 -7.66
C ILE A 102 -13.74 29.27 -6.43
N PRO A 103 -14.87 29.68 -5.84
CA PRO A 103 -14.85 30.49 -4.63
C PRO A 103 -14.33 29.67 -3.44
N PHE A 104 -13.68 30.35 -2.52
CA PHE A 104 -13.39 29.83 -1.19
C PHE A 104 -13.66 30.90 -0.13
N HIS A 105 -13.99 30.46 1.06
CA HIS A 105 -14.35 31.31 2.18
C HIS A 105 -13.32 31.23 3.30
N LYS A 106 -13.24 32.33 4.07
CA LYS A 106 -12.42 32.40 5.27
C LYS A 106 -12.64 31.19 6.17
N GLY A 107 -11.55 30.55 6.59
CA GLY A 107 -11.56 29.44 7.55
C GLY A 107 -11.72 28.04 6.94
N GLU A 108 -11.96 27.94 5.62
CA GLU A 108 -12.00 26.66 4.90
C GLU A 108 -10.62 25.98 4.83
N THR A 109 -10.62 24.67 4.63
CA THR A 109 -9.38 23.88 4.52
C THR A 109 -9.11 23.38 3.10
N GLU A 110 -10.13 23.45 2.25
CA GLU A 110 -10.11 23.03 0.86
C GLU A 110 -11.21 23.77 0.10
N ALA A 111 -11.10 23.81 -1.22
CA ALA A 111 -12.19 24.14 -2.12
C ALA A 111 -12.43 22.98 -3.09
N THR A 112 -13.63 22.91 -3.66
CA THR A 112 -14.00 21.81 -4.55
C THR A 112 -14.81 22.30 -5.74
N PHE A 113 -14.78 21.53 -6.82
CA PHE A 113 -15.67 21.70 -7.97
C PHE A 113 -16.03 20.34 -8.55
N GLU A 114 -17.14 20.28 -9.28
CA GLU A 114 -17.58 19.05 -9.93
C GLU A 114 -17.09 19.00 -11.37
N PHE A 115 -16.60 17.84 -11.77
CA PHE A 115 -16.45 17.44 -13.17
C PHE A 115 -17.53 16.42 -13.48
N ASN A 116 -18.36 16.69 -14.48
CA ASN A 116 -19.42 15.77 -14.90
C ASN A 116 -19.03 15.10 -16.20
N ASN A 117 -18.95 13.77 -16.17
CA ASN A 117 -18.73 12.96 -17.36
C ASN A 117 -20.04 12.80 -18.14
N LEU A 118 -20.07 13.31 -19.38
CA LEU A 118 -21.23 13.20 -20.26
C LEU A 118 -21.06 12.11 -21.34
N ILE A 119 -19.91 11.44 -21.37
CA ILE A 119 -19.63 10.38 -22.35
C ILE A 119 -19.88 8.97 -21.83
N TYR A 120 -20.46 8.74 -20.64
CA TYR A 120 -20.73 7.37 -20.16
C TYR A 120 -22.05 6.80 -20.72
N PRO A 121 -22.08 5.57 -21.28
CA PRO A 121 -20.96 4.65 -21.51
C PRO A 121 -19.98 5.19 -22.57
N PHE A 122 -18.67 5.07 -22.28
CA PHE A 122 -17.58 5.75 -23.00
C PHE A 122 -17.69 5.65 -24.53
N ASN A 123 -17.72 6.80 -25.22
CA ASN A 123 -17.80 6.87 -26.67
C ASN A 123 -16.42 6.94 -27.38
N ALA A 124 -15.36 7.31 -26.65
CA ALA A 124 -13.97 7.39 -27.13
C ALA A 124 -12.99 7.32 -25.95
N LEU A 125 -11.76 6.85 -26.19
CA LEU A 125 -10.72 6.65 -25.16
C LEU A 125 -9.51 7.59 -25.32
N ASP A 126 -9.55 8.52 -26.28
CA ASP A 126 -8.49 9.49 -26.59
C ASP A 126 -8.82 10.90 -26.08
N LYS A 127 -9.86 11.02 -25.25
CA LYS A 127 -10.33 12.27 -24.64
C LYS A 127 -9.55 12.57 -23.37
N GLU A 128 -9.18 13.83 -23.23
CA GLU A 128 -8.43 14.34 -22.10
C GLU A 128 -8.89 15.77 -21.73
N VAL A 129 -8.87 16.08 -20.45
CA VAL A 129 -9.20 17.40 -19.92
C VAL A 129 -8.16 17.83 -18.89
N LEU A 130 -7.34 18.80 -19.27
CA LEU A 130 -6.34 19.40 -18.39
C LEU A 130 -6.93 20.61 -17.66
N PHE A 131 -6.77 20.64 -16.34
CA PHE A 131 -7.08 21.78 -15.49
C PHE A 131 -5.79 22.40 -14.96
N GLU A 132 -5.63 23.72 -15.07
CA GLU A 132 -4.46 24.46 -14.61
C GLU A 132 -4.88 25.62 -13.69
N ILE A 133 -4.32 25.69 -12.47
CA ILE A 133 -4.45 26.88 -11.63
C ILE A 133 -3.62 27.99 -12.26
N VAL A 134 -4.29 29.07 -12.68
CA VAL A 134 -3.65 30.21 -13.34
C VAL A 134 -3.55 31.43 -12.44
N GLU A 135 -4.45 31.57 -11.46
CA GLU A 135 -4.49 32.71 -10.55
C GLU A 135 -5.20 32.34 -9.23
N ILE A 136 -4.75 32.94 -8.12
CA ILE A 136 -5.42 32.93 -6.83
C ILE A 136 -5.78 34.38 -6.51
N ASP A 137 -7.05 34.75 -6.66
CA ASP A 137 -7.53 36.08 -6.25
C ASP A 137 -7.80 36.05 -4.75
N TYR A 138 -6.84 36.60 -4.01
CA TYR A 138 -6.83 36.60 -2.56
C TYR A 138 -6.14 37.88 -2.06
N PRO A 139 -6.72 38.63 -1.11
CA PRO A 139 -6.20 39.94 -0.71
C PRO A 139 -4.90 39.88 0.09
N HIS A 140 -4.47 38.70 0.56
CA HIS A 140 -3.19 38.49 1.22
C HIS A 140 -2.21 37.78 0.29
N PHE A 141 -0.95 37.69 0.71
CA PHE A 141 0.10 37.03 -0.08
C PHE A 141 -0.26 35.57 -0.37
N SER A 142 -0.34 35.22 -1.66
CA SER A 142 -0.65 33.88 -2.15
C SER A 142 0.40 33.40 -3.14
N ASN A 143 0.49 32.08 -3.32
CA ASN A 143 1.39 31.46 -4.30
C ASN A 143 0.81 30.12 -4.80
N ILE A 144 1.00 29.81 -6.07
CA ILE A 144 0.64 28.50 -6.62
C ILE A 144 1.84 27.57 -6.47
N GLN A 145 1.71 26.54 -5.64
CA GLN A 145 2.74 25.52 -5.42
C GLN A 145 2.11 24.14 -5.36
N GLY A 146 2.91 23.07 -5.36
CA GLY A 146 2.40 21.70 -5.42
C GLY A 146 1.88 21.34 -6.83
N TYR A 147 0.74 20.65 -6.91
CA TYR A 147 0.13 20.34 -8.20
C TYR A 147 -0.60 21.56 -8.78
N LYS A 148 0.10 22.30 -9.63
CA LYS A 148 -0.48 23.38 -10.43
C LYS A 148 -1.52 22.87 -11.43
N THR A 149 -1.38 21.63 -11.88
CA THR A 149 -2.25 21.00 -12.87
C THR A 149 -2.83 19.69 -12.36
N THR A 150 -4.02 19.35 -12.82
CA THR A 150 -4.56 17.99 -12.73
C THR A 150 -5.16 17.59 -14.07
N ASN A 151 -4.99 16.33 -14.44
CA ASN A 151 -5.41 15.81 -15.74
C ASN A 151 -6.45 14.70 -15.62
N ILE A 152 -7.54 14.79 -16.37
CA ILE A 152 -8.50 13.70 -16.52
C ILE A 152 -8.24 13.04 -17.88
N SER A 153 -7.84 11.77 -17.88
CA SER A 153 -7.55 11.04 -19.12
C SER A 153 -7.77 9.53 -18.97
N PHE A 154 -7.69 8.80 -20.08
CA PHE A 154 -7.65 7.32 -20.09
C PHE A 154 -6.23 6.75 -19.99
N SER A 155 -5.23 7.58 -19.71
CA SER A 155 -3.86 7.12 -19.48
C SER A 155 -3.67 6.62 -18.05
N ALA A 156 -2.57 5.92 -17.79
CA ALA A 156 -2.17 5.54 -16.44
C ALA A 156 -2.06 6.77 -15.53
N SER A 157 -2.41 6.60 -14.25
CA SER A 157 -2.24 7.64 -13.24
C SER A 157 -0.81 8.18 -13.22
N LEU A 158 -0.68 9.50 -13.12
CA LEU A 158 0.59 10.19 -12.92
C LEU A 158 1.13 10.00 -11.49
N GLY A 159 0.31 9.49 -10.58
CA GLY A 159 0.66 9.15 -9.22
C GLY A 159 -0.27 9.73 -8.17
N ALA A 160 -0.24 9.17 -6.98
CA ALA A 160 -1.03 9.62 -5.84
C ALA A 160 -0.30 9.38 -4.51
N THR A 161 -0.89 9.86 -3.43
CA THR A 161 -0.59 9.44 -2.07
C THR A 161 -1.75 8.60 -1.57
N LEU A 162 -1.49 7.36 -1.18
CA LEU A 162 -2.53 6.40 -0.77
C LEU A 162 -2.32 5.98 0.69
N GLU A 163 -3.45 5.73 1.37
CA GLU A 163 -3.51 5.25 2.76
C GLU A 163 -4.30 3.93 2.83
N PRO A 164 -3.68 2.77 2.49
CA PRO A 164 -4.39 1.49 2.42
C PRO A 164 -5.06 1.12 3.75
N ALA A 165 -6.37 0.91 3.72
CA ALA A 165 -7.20 0.65 4.91
C ALA A 165 -7.10 -0.80 5.41
N VAL A 166 -5.91 -1.22 5.85
CA VAL A 166 -5.63 -2.61 6.29
C VAL A 166 -6.45 -3.07 7.50
N GLY A 167 -7.18 -2.17 8.17
CA GLY A 167 -8.02 -2.49 9.34
C GLY A 167 -7.35 -2.19 10.68
N GLY A 168 -6.50 -1.17 10.74
CA GLY A 168 -5.85 -0.72 11.97
C GLY A 168 -4.91 -1.79 12.56
N PRO A 169 -4.70 -1.81 13.88
CA PRO A 169 -3.65 -2.63 14.51
C PRO A 169 -3.93 -4.14 14.46
N ASN A 170 -5.13 -4.57 14.06
CA ASN A 170 -5.48 -5.97 13.83
C ASN A 170 -5.23 -6.43 12.39
N GLN A 171 -5.08 -5.48 11.46
CA GLN A 171 -4.77 -5.71 10.05
C GLN A 171 -5.67 -6.79 9.42
N GLY A 172 -6.99 -6.64 9.57
CA GLY A 172 -7.96 -7.64 9.13
C GLY A 172 -8.12 -7.75 7.61
N ASN A 173 -7.61 -6.79 6.84
CA ASN A 173 -7.80 -6.74 5.40
C ASN A 173 -6.50 -6.97 4.61
N GLN A 174 -6.66 -7.61 3.44
CA GLN A 174 -5.76 -7.50 2.30
C GLN A 174 -6.26 -6.34 1.43
N ILE A 175 -5.37 -5.40 1.10
CA ILE A 175 -5.70 -4.27 0.24
C ILE A 175 -4.92 -4.39 -1.07
N PHE A 176 -5.62 -4.72 -2.15
CA PHE A 176 -5.09 -4.78 -3.50
C PHE A 176 -5.17 -3.39 -4.14
N ILE A 177 -4.10 -2.97 -4.82
CA ILE A 177 -3.98 -1.62 -5.37
C ILE A 177 -3.52 -1.72 -6.82
N ASP A 178 -4.30 -1.11 -7.71
CA ASP A 178 -3.94 -0.81 -9.09
C ASP A 178 -3.40 0.62 -9.15
N LEU A 179 -2.12 0.78 -9.48
CA LEU A 179 -1.46 2.07 -9.56
C LEU A 179 -1.86 2.84 -10.82
N SER A 180 -2.21 2.15 -11.91
CA SER A 180 -2.60 2.79 -13.16
C SER A 180 -3.98 3.44 -13.08
N LEU A 181 -4.90 2.82 -12.32
CA LEU A 181 -6.26 3.30 -12.12
C LEU A 181 -6.48 4.03 -10.79
N GLU A 182 -5.47 4.07 -9.89
CA GLU A 182 -5.62 4.51 -8.50
C GLU A 182 -6.72 3.75 -7.72
N LYS A 183 -6.98 2.50 -8.13
CA LYS A 183 -8.09 1.70 -7.60
C LYS A 183 -7.62 0.85 -6.44
N THR A 184 -8.43 0.78 -5.38
CA THR A 184 -8.16 -0.10 -4.24
C THR A 184 -9.32 -1.08 -4.03
N THR A 185 -8.99 -2.34 -3.76
CA THR A 185 -9.96 -3.39 -3.43
C THR A 185 -9.59 -3.97 -2.07
N SER A 186 -10.55 -3.95 -1.14
CA SER A 186 -10.36 -4.44 0.23
C SER A 186 -11.06 -5.78 0.42
N VAL A 187 -10.35 -6.76 0.95
CA VAL A 187 -10.89 -8.09 1.26
C VAL A 187 -10.44 -8.53 2.64
N LEU A 188 -11.34 -9.17 3.41
CA LEU A 188 -10.98 -9.77 4.69
C LEU A 188 -9.97 -10.90 4.48
N ARG A 189 -8.84 -10.85 5.19
CA ARG A 189 -7.75 -11.81 4.96
C ARG A 189 -8.05 -13.23 5.44
N ASP A 190 -9.09 -13.42 6.26
CA ASP A 190 -9.59 -14.74 6.68
C ASP A 190 -10.85 -15.20 5.93
N SER A 191 -11.16 -14.57 4.79
CA SER A 191 -12.28 -14.94 3.93
C SER A 191 -12.01 -16.18 3.06
N TRP A 192 -10.74 -16.56 2.85
CA TRP A 192 -10.33 -17.66 1.99
C TRP A 192 -9.25 -18.53 2.64
N ASP A 193 -9.07 -19.76 2.12
CA ASP A 193 -8.15 -20.75 2.68
C ASP A 193 -7.24 -21.37 1.62
N LEU A 194 -7.82 -21.77 0.48
CA LEU A 194 -7.09 -22.37 -0.65
C LEU A 194 -7.26 -21.50 -1.90
N GLY A 195 -6.16 -21.26 -2.62
CA GLY A 195 -6.16 -20.62 -3.93
C GLY A 195 -5.78 -21.62 -5.02
N PHE A 196 -6.68 -21.93 -5.94
CA PHE A 196 -6.45 -22.84 -7.07
C PHE A 196 -5.91 -22.04 -8.26
N TYR A 197 -4.69 -22.32 -8.69
CA TYR A 197 -4.00 -21.49 -9.69
C TYR A 197 -4.71 -21.52 -11.04
N GLY A 198 -4.94 -20.33 -11.61
CA GLY A 198 -5.65 -20.10 -12.86
C GLY A 198 -4.78 -20.24 -14.12
N GLY A 199 -3.46 -20.33 -13.99
CA GLY A 199 -2.53 -20.54 -15.10
C GLY A 199 -2.39 -22.00 -15.52
N GLU A 200 -1.33 -22.33 -16.25
CA GLU A 200 -1.15 -23.66 -16.86
C GLU A 200 -0.88 -24.76 -15.80
N GLU A 201 -0.03 -24.48 -14.83
CA GLU A 201 0.36 -25.43 -13.78
C GLU A 201 -0.83 -25.78 -12.87
N PHE A 202 -0.80 -26.99 -12.28
CA PHE A 202 -1.80 -27.41 -11.30
C PHE A 202 -1.24 -27.26 -9.90
N ARG A 203 -1.45 -26.07 -9.32
CA ARG A 203 -0.84 -25.63 -8.06
C ARG A 203 -1.91 -25.04 -7.16
N VAL A 204 -1.80 -25.33 -5.86
CA VAL A 204 -2.74 -24.84 -4.84
C VAL A 204 -1.96 -24.07 -3.79
N ALA A 205 -2.33 -22.80 -3.62
CA ALA A 205 -1.82 -21.94 -2.58
C ALA A 205 -2.61 -22.10 -1.28
N ILE A 206 -1.93 -21.93 -0.15
CA ILE A 206 -2.57 -21.82 1.17
C ILE A 206 -2.54 -20.38 1.66
N ASN A 207 -3.50 -20.00 2.48
CA ASN A 207 -3.57 -18.63 2.98
C ASN A 207 -2.49 -18.32 4.05
N GLY A 208 -1.33 -17.85 3.57
CA GLY A 208 -0.23 -17.43 4.44
C GLY A 208 -0.52 -16.17 5.28
N SER A 209 -1.55 -15.39 4.96
CA SER A 209 -1.89 -14.17 5.72
C SER A 209 -2.54 -14.47 7.09
N ILE A 210 -3.05 -15.68 7.26
CA ILE A 210 -3.63 -16.20 8.51
C ILE A 210 -2.80 -17.34 9.10
N TYR A 211 -1.57 -17.50 8.61
CA TYR A 211 -0.57 -18.44 9.11
C TYR A 211 -0.95 -19.91 8.93
N MET A 212 -1.58 -20.25 7.80
CA MET A 212 -1.77 -21.65 7.40
C MET A 212 -0.43 -22.33 7.13
N ALA A 213 -0.42 -23.65 7.34
CA ALA A 213 0.70 -24.53 6.99
C ALA A 213 0.17 -25.88 6.48
N ALA A 214 0.90 -26.54 5.59
CA ALA A 214 0.51 -27.82 5.01
C ALA A 214 1.68 -28.81 4.96
N LYS A 215 1.40 -30.08 5.25
CA LYS A 215 2.37 -31.17 5.15
C LYS A 215 1.81 -32.30 4.31
N LYS A 216 2.54 -32.70 3.27
CA LYS A 216 2.30 -33.92 2.51
C LYS A 216 2.45 -35.15 3.41
N LEU A 217 1.48 -36.05 3.36
CA LEU A 217 1.50 -37.36 4.03
C LEU A 217 1.77 -38.45 2.99
N ASP A 218 2.16 -39.65 3.43
CA ASP A 218 2.30 -40.82 2.54
C ASP A 218 0.93 -41.43 2.14
N ALA A 219 -0.12 -41.08 2.87
CA ALA A 219 -1.47 -41.56 2.60
C ALA A 219 -2.04 -40.96 1.31
N THR A 220 -2.68 -41.77 0.48
CA THR A 220 -3.45 -41.35 -0.70
C THR A 220 -4.96 -41.51 -0.53
N ASN A 221 -5.39 -42.20 0.53
CA ASN A 221 -6.78 -42.29 0.97
C ASN A 221 -7.03 -41.33 2.14
N ILE A 222 -7.86 -40.31 1.91
CA ILE A 222 -8.19 -39.29 2.91
C ILE A 222 -8.93 -39.87 4.12
N ASP A 223 -9.77 -40.89 3.94
CA ASP A 223 -10.58 -41.45 5.03
C ASP A 223 -9.76 -42.34 5.97
N ALA A 224 -8.57 -42.79 5.54
CA ALA A 224 -7.62 -43.51 6.39
C ALA A 224 -6.83 -42.61 7.35
N VAL A 225 -6.79 -41.29 7.10
CA VAL A 225 -6.08 -40.33 7.95
C VAL A 225 -6.93 -39.97 9.17
N THR A 226 -6.36 -40.22 10.35
CA THR A 226 -6.99 -39.97 11.66
C THR A 226 -6.17 -39.00 12.50
N ALA A 227 -6.81 -38.34 13.47
CA ALA A 227 -6.11 -37.47 14.42
C ALA A 227 -4.88 -38.14 15.08
N ALA A 228 -4.98 -39.42 15.46
CA ALA A 228 -3.87 -40.15 16.05
C ALA A 228 -2.69 -40.36 15.08
N SER A 229 -2.97 -40.64 13.81
CA SER A 229 -1.93 -40.88 12.79
C SER A 229 -1.05 -39.67 12.49
N VAL A 230 -1.55 -38.46 12.74
CA VAL A 230 -0.87 -37.20 12.40
C VAL A 230 -0.45 -36.36 13.61
N ALA A 231 -0.76 -36.81 14.84
CA ALA A 231 -0.51 -36.05 16.06
C ALA A 231 0.96 -35.61 16.22
N GLN A 232 1.90 -36.46 15.82
CA GLN A 232 3.35 -36.18 15.88
C GLN A 232 3.80 -34.99 15.01
N TYR A 233 3.02 -34.61 13.99
CA TYR A 233 3.39 -33.53 13.06
C TYR A 233 2.86 -32.16 13.50
N GLN A 234 1.84 -32.10 14.37
CA GLN A 234 1.08 -30.87 14.61
C GLN A 234 1.93 -29.72 15.18
N ALA A 235 2.91 -30.04 16.02
CA ALA A 235 3.84 -29.05 16.57
C ALA A 235 4.78 -28.44 15.51
N GLN A 236 5.09 -29.18 14.43
CA GLN A 236 6.01 -28.76 13.38
C GLN A 236 5.29 -28.07 12.22
N VAL A 237 4.07 -28.53 11.88
CA VAL A 237 3.25 -27.99 10.78
C VAL A 237 2.49 -26.75 11.26
N SER A 238 3.25 -25.75 11.69
CA SER A 238 2.75 -24.49 12.24
C SER A 238 3.71 -23.37 11.85
N VAL A 239 3.24 -22.13 11.84
CA VAL A 239 4.10 -20.95 11.64
C VAL A 239 4.69 -20.50 12.98
N GLY A 240 5.94 -20.04 12.99
CA GLY A 240 6.58 -19.51 14.20
C GLY A 240 7.08 -20.58 15.17
N THR A 241 7.54 -21.73 14.67
CA THR A 241 8.05 -22.82 15.51
C THR A 241 9.48 -22.59 16.01
N PHE A 242 10.17 -21.57 15.49
CA PHE A 242 11.60 -21.32 15.72
C PHE A 242 12.49 -22.50 15.32
N ASP A 243 12.06 -23.24 14.30
CA ASP A 243 12.80 -24.32 13.66
C ASP A 243 12.90 -24.02 12.16
N PRO A 244 14.11 -23.83 11.60
CA PRO A 244 14.28 -23.54 10.17
C PRO A 244 13.66 -24.60 9.25
N ALA A 245 13.53 -25.85 9.69
CA ALA A 245 12.93 -26.91 8.90
C ALA A 245 11.42 -26.70 8.65
N ASN A 246 10.74 -25.90 9.49
CA ASN A 246 9.30 -25.68 9.34
C ASN A 246 8.93 -24.87 8.08
N ALA A 247 9.91 -24.19 7.46
CA ALA A 247 9.72 -23.46 6.21
C ALA A 247 9.23 -24.37 5.06
N ALA A 248 9.45 -25.68 5.15
CA ALA A 248 8.93 -26.66 4.21
C ALA A 248 7.39 -26.82 4.25
N TYR A 249 6.72 -26.26 5.26
CA TYR A 249 5.27 -26.40 5.46
C TYR A 249 4.47 -25.16 5.06
N ILE A 250 5.12 -24.12 4.54
CA ILE A 250 4.46 -22.90 4.05
C ILE A 250 4.66 -22.77 2.55
N ASP A 251 3.80 -22.02 1.88
CA ASP A 251 4.09 -21.58 0.52
C ASP A 251 5.37 -20.73 0.53
N ASN A 252 6.26 -20.96 -0.44
CA ASN A 252 7.50 -20.21 -0.53
C ASN A 252 7.20 -18.71 -0.60
N PRO A 253 7.72 -17.91 0.33
CA PRO A 253 7.35 -16.50 0.42
C PRO A 253 7.71 -15.66 -0.81
N ASN A 254 8.64 -16.10 -1.67
CA ASN A 254 9.00 -15.39 -2.90
C ASN A 254 7.87 -15.29 -3.93
N GLY A 255 6.81 -16.11 -3.80
CA GLY A 255 5.62 -16.03 -4.64
C GLY A 255 5.71 -16.73 -5.99
N LEU A 256 6.80 -17.44 -6.29
CA LEU A 256 6.91 -18.26 -7.49
C LEU A 256 5.97 -19.47 -7.41
N ILE A 257 5.24 -19.74 -8.50
CA ILE A 257 4.15 -20.73 -8.49
C ILE A 257 4.63 -22.18 -8.24
N GLY A 258 5.90 -22.48 -8.53
CA GLY A 258 6.50 -23.77 -8.21
C GLY A 258 6.70 -24.03 -6.70
N GLY A 259 6.58 -23.00 -5.87
CA GLY A 259 6.96 -23.00 -4.45
C GLY A 259 5.85 -23.31 -3.44
N ASN A 260 4.65 -23.73 -3.84
CA ASN A 260 3.57 -24.03 -2.89
C ASN A 260 3.86 -25.27 -2.02
N ALA A 261 3.45 -25.24 -0.75
CA ALA A 261 3.62 -26.34 0.21
C ALA A 261 2.90 -27.63 -0.22
N MET A 262 1.81 -27.49 -0.98
CA MET A 262 1.04 -28.62 -1.51
C MET A 262 1.65 -29.22 -2.78
N GLY A 263 2.73 -28.65 -3.31
CA GLY A 263 3.39 -29.15 -4.53
C GLY A 263 2.49 -29.09 -5.76
N GLU A 264 2.93 -29.76 -6.83
CA GLU A 264 2.13 -29.92 -8.04
C GLU A 264 1.14 -31.07 -7.90
N VAL A 265 -0.07 -30.86 -8.39
CA VAL A 265 -1.07 -31.93 -8.51
C VAL A 265 -0.70 -32.81 -9.69
N SER A 266 -0.52 -34.10 -9.45
CA SER A 266 -0.19 -35.09 -10.47
C SER A 266 -1.36 -35.32 -11.42
N GLU A 267 -1.06 -35.56 -12.70
CA GLU A 267 -2.01 -36.06 -13.70
C GLU A 267 -2.47 -37.49 -13.37
N ILE A 268 -1.65 -38.25 -12.65
CA ILE A 268 -1.97 -39.60 -12.20
C ILE A 268 -2.64 -39.48 -10.83
N GLU A 269 -3.94 -39.78 -10.79
CA GLU A 269 -4.74 -39.64 -9.57
C GLU A 269 -4.18 -40.41 -8.36
N ALA A 270 -3.63 -41.60 -8.59
CA ALA A 270 -3.04 -42.44 -7.55
C ALA A 270 -1.79 -41.82 -6.91
N ASP A 271 -1.11 -40.91 -7.59
CA ASP A 271 0.10 -40.22 -7.10
C ASP A 271 -0.23 -38.98 -6.27
N ASN A 272 -1.50 -38.57 -6.21
CA ASN A 272 -1.94 -37.45 -5.39
C ASN A 272 -2.12 -37.90 -3.94
N HIS A 273 -1.42 -37.21 -3.04
CA HIS A 273 -1.38 -37.54 -1.61
C HIS A 273 -2.32 -36.67 -0.79
N VAL A 274 -2.61 -37.12 0.42
CA VAL A 274 -3.34 -36.37 1.44
C VAL A 274 -2.37 -35.41 2.14
N TYR A 275 -2.83 -34.20 2.41
CA TYR A 275 -2.15 -33.17 3.16
C TYR A 275 -2.80 -32.98 4.51
N LEU A 276 -1.97 -32.92 5.56
CA LEU A 276 -2.36 -32.33 6.84
C LEU A 276 -2.28 -30.81 6.72
N VAL A 277 -3.38 -30.12 6.94
CA VAL A 277 -3.46 -28.66 6.83
C VAL A 277 -3.78 -28.06 8.19
N ASN A 278 -2.88 -27.22 8.69
CA ASN A 278 -3.14 -26.30 9.79
C ASN A 278 -3.91 -25.11 9.23
N MET A 279 -5.11 -24.88 9.76
CA MET A 279 -6.02 -23.83 9.29
C MET A 279 -5.63 -22.43 9.75
N GLY A 280 -4.51 -22.29 10.47
CA GLY A 280 -4.02 -21.02 10.95
C GLY A 280 -4.89 -20.44 12.06
N TYR A 281 -5.06 -19.12 12.05
CA TYR A 281 -5.73 -18.36 13.11
C TYR A 281 -6.83 -17.48 12.54
N THR A 282 -7.86 -17.19 13.34
CA THR A 282 -8.79 -16.09 13.04
C THR A 282 -8.04 -14.75 13.09
N VAL A 283 -8.60 -13.70 12.47
CA VAL A 283 -8.11 -12.34 12.69
C VAL A 283 -8.24 -11.98 14.18
N GLY A 284 -7.22 -11.32 14.75
CA GLY A 284 -7.26 -10.85 16.13
C GLY A 284 -8.25 -9.70 16.29
N THR A 285 -8.89 -9.60 17.46
CA THR A 285 -9.93 -8.60 17.74
C THR A 285 -9.58 -7.69 18.93
N THR A 286 -8.45 -7.94 19.60
CA THR A 286 -8.01 -7.15 20.75
C THR A 286 -7.36 -5.85 20.28
N THR A 287 -7.61 -4.76 21.01
CA THR A 287 -6.91 -3.49 20.78
C THR A 287 -5.56 -3.52 21.51
N PRO A 288 -4.42 -3.55 20.82
CA PRO A 288 -3.11 -3.51 21.47
C PRO A 288 -2.74 -2.08 21.88
N LEU A 289 -1.66 -1.95 22.66
CA LEU A 289 -1.05 -0.64 22.94
C LEU A 289 -0.52 0.02 21.66
N PRO A 290 -0.43 1.36 21.60
CA PRO A 290 0.24 2.07 20.51
C PRO A 290 1.63 1.50 20.20
N GLY A 291 2.01 1.49 18.92
CA GLY A 291 3.23 0.85 18.42
C GLY A 291 3.17 -0.68 18.28
N SER A 292 2.10 -1.34 18.76
CA SER A 292 1.94 -2.80 18.68
C SER A 292 0.81 -3.22 17.74
N VAL A 293 0.73 -4.54 17.48
CA VAL A 293 -0.31 -5.15 16.65
C VAL A 293 -0.91 -6.37 17.34
N ALA A 294 -2.14 -6.72 16.99
CA ALA A 294 -2.85 -7.91 17.48
C ALA A 294 -3.50 -8.64 16.31
N ILE A 295 -2.66 -9.21 15.45
CA ILE A 295 -3.05 -9.77 14.15
C ILE A 295 -3.57 -11.20 14.22
N ALA A 296 -3.19 -12.01 15.22
CA ALA A 296 -3.70 -13.38 15.35
C ALA A 296 -4.72 -13.49 16.49
N GLY A 297 -5.82 -14.19 16.22
CA GLY A 297 -6.84 -14.58 17.18
C GLY A 297 -6.74 -16.05 17.58
N ASN A 298 -7.86 -16.77 17.53
CA ASN A 298 -7.94 -18.17 17.95
C ASN A 298 -7.46 -19.12 16.85
N PRO A 299 -6.83 -20.26 17.20
CA PRO A 299 -6.54 -21.31 16.23
C PRO A 299 -7.82 -21.82 15.56
N ARG A 300 -7.77 -22.03 14.24
CA ARG A 300 -8.89 -22.55 13.43
C ARG A 300 -8.92 -24.08 13.31
N GLY A 301 -7.94 -24.75 13.91
CA GLY A 301 -7.86 -26.21 13.92
C GLY A 301 -7.18 -26.79 12.68
N TRP A 302 -7.60 -28.00 12.30
CA TRP A 302 -6.89 -28.82 11.31
C TRP A 302 -7.85 -29.49 10.33
N LYS A 303 -7.39 -29.65 9.09
CA LYS A 303 -8.07 -30.43 8.05
C LYS A 303 -7.13 -31.44 7.41
N LYS A 304 -7.75 -32.46 6.82
CA LYS A 304 -7.14 -33.32 5.81
C LYS A 304 -7.63 -32.87 4.44
N VAL A 305 -6.74 -32.75 3.46
CA VAL A 305 -7.06 -32.28 2.11
C VAL A 305 -6.35 -33.14 1.08
N LYS A 306 -7.03 -33.58 0.02
CA LYS A 306 -6.42 -34.24 -1.15
C LYS A 306 -6.87 -33.51 -2.39
N VAL A 307 -5.95 -33.14 -3.27
CA VAL A 307 -6.25 -32.42 -4.53
C VAL A 307 -5.89 -33.32 -5.70
N MET A 308 -6.75 -33.34 -6.71
CA MET A 308 -6.64 -34.09 -7.95
C MET A 308 -6.98 -33.16 -9.13
N ARG A 309 -6.58 -33.53 -10.34
CA ARG A 309 -7.01 -32.84 -11.56
C ARG A 309 -8.38 -33.35 -12.00
N GLU A 310 -9.20 -32.45 -12.56
CA GLU A 310 -10.51 -32.74 -13.14
C GLU A 310 -10.64 -31.93 -14.43
N GLY A 311 -10.40 -32.56 -15.58
CA GLY A 311 -10.31 -31.84 -16.85
C GLY A 311 -9.20 -30.78 -16.84
N ASP A 312 -9.56 -29.52 -17.12
CA ASP A 312 -8.70 -28.34 -17.03
C ASP A 312 -8.67 -27.72 -15.62
N GLY A 313 -9.48 -28.22 -14.69
CA GLY A 313 -9.62 -27.73 -13.32
C GLY A 313 -9.17 -28.75 -12.25
N TYR A 314 -9.67 -28.52 -11.04
CA TYR A 314 -9.32 -29.29 -9.87
C TYR A 314 -10.55 -30.01 -9.31
N ARG A 315 -10.35 -31.21 -8.78
CA ARG A 315 -11.25 -31.84 -7.82
C ARG A 315 -10.49 -31.98 -6.52
N PHE A 316 -11.07 -31.56 -5.40
CA PHE A 316 -10.43 -31.77 -4.11
C PHE A 316 -11.39 -32.30 -3.07
N GLN A 317 -10.84 -33.13 -2.20
CA GLN A 317 -11.50 -33.72 -1.06
C GLN A 317 -10.99 -33.07 0.21
N TYR A 318 -11.87 -32.86 1.18
CA TYR A 318 -11.46 -32.37 2.50
C TYR A 318 -12.33 -32.91 3.62
N ALA A 319 -11.77 -32.96 4.82
CA ALA A 319 -12.51 -33.30 6.04
C ALA A 319 -11.79 -32.77 7.27
N ASP A 320 -12.50 -32.72 8.39
CA ASP A 320 -11.87 -32.56 9.71
C ASP A 320 -11.12 -33.84 10.09
N LEU A 321 -10.10 -33.73 10.94
CA LEU A 321 -9.29 -34.89 11.37
C LEU A 321 -10.09 -35.97 12.10
N THR A 322 -11.24 -35.62 12.67
CA THR A 322 -12.15 -36.52 13.38
C THR A 322 -13.22 -37.12 12.47
N SER A 323 -13.36 -36.63 11.23
CA SER A 323 -14.38 -37.13 10.31
C SER A 323 -13.94 -38.44 9.64
N ALA A 324 -14.85 -39.41 9.61
CA ALA A 324 -14.66 -40.70 8.95
C ALA A 324 -14.89 -40.63 7.43
N THR A 325 -15.53 -39.56 6.93
CA THR A 325 -15.81 -39.35 5.51
C THR A 325 -15.42 -37.94 5.10
N HIS A 326 -15.12 -37.75 3.82
CA HIS A 326 -14.75 -36.48 3.23
C HIS A 326 -15.91 -35.80 2.49
N GLN A 327 -15.76 -34.50 2.29
CA GLN A 327 -16.50 -33.72 1.30
C GLN A 327 -15.65 -33.60 0.04
N GLU A 328 -16.30 -33.37 -1.10
CA GLU A 328 -15.63 -33.24 -2.41
C GLU A 328 -16.18 -32.03 -3.16
N VAL A 329 -15.29 -31.29 -3.82
CA VAL A 329 -15.61 -30.06 -4.56
C VAL A 329 -14.81 -30.05 -5.86
N VAL A 330 -15.45 -29.60 -6.93
CA VAL A 330 -14.81 -29.31 -8.23
C VAL A 330 -14.63 -27.80 -8.36
N VAL A 331 -13.44 -27.36 -8.75
CA VAL A 331 -13.07 -25.95 -8.95
C VAL A 331 -12.49 -25.80 -10.35
N GLY A 332 -13.18 -25.04 -11.20
CA GLY A 332 -12.66 -24.68 -12.53
C GLY A 332 -11.53 -23.65 -12.44
N LYS A 333 -10.64 -23.65 -13.42
CA LYS A 333 -9.67 -22.57 -13.58
C LYS A 333 -10.37 -21.33 -14.17
N ASN A 334 -9.86 -20.16 -13.80
CA ASN A 334 -10.18 -18.91 -14.49
C ASN A 334 -8.86 -18.19 -14.80
N SER A 335 -8.55 -18.04 -16.09
CA SER A 335 -7.31 -17.45 -16.57
C SER A 335 -7.21 -15.93 -16.38
N GLU A 336 -8.31 -15.25 -16.12
CA GLU A 336 -8.35 -13.81 -15.81
C GLU A 336 -7.79 -13.50 -14.42
N TYR A 337 -7.75 -14.49 -13.51
CA TYR A 337 -7.28 -14.34 -12.14
C TYR A 337 -6.00 -15.16 -11.90
N ASN A 338 -5.21 -14.77 -10.91
CA ASN A 338 -4.11 -15.62 -10.45
C ASN A 338 -4.65 -16.92 -9.84
N PHE A 339 -5.72 -16.82 -9.04
CA PHE A 339 -6.32 -17.94 -8.34
C PHE A 339 -7.84 -17.85 -8.32
N THR A 340 -8.49 -19.02 -8.33
CA THR A 340 -9.86 -19.18 -7.85
C THR A 340 -9.81 -19.60 -6.39
N PHE A 341 -10.47 -18.87 -5.50
CA PHE A 341 -10.34 -19.06 -4.06
C PHE A 341 -11.48 -19.87 -3.46
N PHE A 342 -11.18 -20.71 -2.47
CA PHE A 342 -12.16 -21.48 -1.70
C PHE A 342 -12.04 -21.18 -0.21
N SER A 343 -13.19 -21.16 0.48
CA SER A 343 -13.29 -20.94 1.91
C SER A 343 -13.93 -22.14 2.60
N PHE A 344 -13.27 -22.70 3.60
CA PHE A 344 -13.84 -23.74 4.45
C PHE A 344 -14.88 -23.19 5.44
N ASN A 345 -14.90 -21.88 5.67
CA ASN A 345 -15.90 -21.26 6.53
C ASN A 345 -17.27 -21.22 5.84
N THR A 346 -17.29 -20.89 4.54
CA THR A 346 -18.53 -20.82 3.75
C THR A 346 -18.79 -22.09 2.93
N ASN A 347 -17.80 -22.98 2.81
CA ASN A 347 -17.80 -24.14 1.92
C ASN A 347 -18.12 -23.76 0.46
N ALA A 348 -17.55 -22.66 -0.01
CA ALA A 348 -17.81 -22.12 -1.34
C ALA A 348 -16.59 -21.44 -1.95
N VAL A 349 -16.62 -21.27 -3.28
CA VAL A 349 -15.73 -20.36 -4.00
C VAL A 349 -16.05 -18.92 -3.59
N VAL A 350 -15.02 -18.11 -3.38
CA VAL A 350 -15.13 -16.71 -2.93
C VAL A 350 -14.28 -15.77 -3.81
N SER A 351 -14.70 -14.51 -3.90
CA SER A 351 -13.94 -13.46 -4.60
C SER A 351 -12.92 -12.84 -3.64
N VAL A 352 -11.66 -12.75 -4.05
CA VAL A 352 -10.57 -12.23 -3.21
C VAL A 352 -9.71 -11.23 -3.99
N GLU A 353 -8.81 -11.73 -4.84
CA GLU A 353 -8.02 -10.87 -5.72
C GLU A 353 -8.90 -10.32 -6.85
N PRO A 354 -8.69 -9.06 -7.30
CA PRO A 354 -9.17 -8.62 -8.61
C PRO A 354 -8.60 -9.49 -9.74
N GLU A 355 -9.07 -9.26 -10.97
CA GLU A 355 -8.40 -9.81 -12.16
C GLU A 355 -6.90 -9.48 -12.12
N LYS A 356 -6.07 -10.39 -12.59
CA LYS A 356 -4.63 -10.38 -12.30
C LYS A 356 -3.90 -9.17 -12.88
N ASP A 357 -4.44 -8.55 -13.93
CA ASP A 357 -3.94 -7.32 -14.56
C ASP A 357 -4.50 -6.04 -13.94
N LYS A 358 -5.38 -6.14 -12.93
CA LYS A 358 -6.05 -5.00 -12.25
C LYS A 358 -5.56 -4.79 -10.82
N TRP A 359 -4.33 -5.19 -10.52
CA TRP A 359 -3.63 -4.83 -9.27
C TRP A 359 -2.12 -5.10 -9.34
N ASP A 360 -1.36 -4.23 -8.69
CA ASP A 360 0.10 -4.24 -8.65
C ASP A 360 0.65 -4.58 -7.28
N LEU A 361 0.03 -4.03 -6.23
CA LEU A 361 0.48 -4.14 -4.84
C LEU A 361 -0.61 -4.72 -3.95
N SER A 362 -0.21 -5.46 -2.92
CA SER A 362 -1.09 -5.92 -1.84
C SER A 362 -0.49 -5.58 -0.47
N PHE A 363 -1.22 -4.81 0.33
CA PHE A 363 -0.89 -4.57 1.75
C PHE A 363 -1.60 -5.59 2.62
N THR A 364 -0.84 -6.33 3.45
CA THR A 364 -1.39 -7.43 4.26
C THR A 364 -0.48 -7.82 5.44
N VAL A 365 -1.01 -8.69 6.30
CA VAL A 365 -0.23 -9.62 7.13
C VAL A 365 0.31 -10.75 6.24
N PHE A 366 1.52 -11.23 6.50
CA PHE A 366 2.17 -12.21 5.63
C PHE A 366 3.03 -13.21 6.41
N THR A 367 3.15 -14.44 5.91
CA THR A 367 4.13 -15.41 6.41
C THR A 367 5.41 -15.33 5.58
N ASN A 368 6.53 -15.02 6.22
CA ASN A 368 7.84 -14.98 5.56
C ASN A 368 8.86 -15.84 6.35
N ILE A 369 10.11 -15.89 5.92
CA ILE A 369 11.17 -16.68 6.58
C ILE A 369 12.17 -15.74 7.27
N ILE A 370 12.53 -16.06 8.51
CA ILE A 370 13.70 -15.54 9.19
C ILE A 370 14.82 -16.57 9.03
N ASP A 371 15.96 -16.15 8.50
CA ASP A 371 17.11 -17.03 8.32
C ASP A 371 17.54 -17.65 9.66
N GLY A 372 17.76 -18.96 9.66
CA GLY A 372 18.05 -19.76 10.85
C GLY A 372 16.89 -20.01 11.82
N ALA A 373 15.72 -19.39 11.65
CA ALA A 373 14.57 -19.54 12.58
C ALA A 373 13.29 -20.09 11.92
N GLY A 374 13.23 -20.14 10.58
CA GLY A 374 12.10 -20.70 9.84
C GLY A 374 11.00 -19.67 9.57
N SER A 375 9.77 -20.14 9.42
CA SER A 375 8.64 -19.28 9.07
C SER A 375 8.21 -18.40 10.24
N TYR A 376 7.83 -17.16 9.94
CA TYR A 376 7.43 -16.14 10.90
C TYR A 376 6.31 -15.27 10.33
N GLY A 377 5.43 -14.78 11.21
CA GLY A 377 4.33 -13.89 10.85
C GLY A 377 4.72 -12.42 10.88
N TYR A 378 4.56 -11.72 9.76
CA TYR A 378 4.87 -10.31 9.60
C TYR A 378 3.58 -9.48 9.48
N SER A 379 3.58 -8.33 10.15
CA SER A 379 2.62 -7.23 9.95
C SER A 379 3.24 -6.16 9.03
N ASP A 380 2.39 -5.26 8.52
CA ASP A 380 2.80 -4.13 7.65
C ASP A 380 3.64 -4.60 6.46
N PHE A 381 3.16 -5.64 5.77
CA PHE A 381 3.87 -6.26 4.64
C PHE A 381 3.28 -5.78 3.32
N VAL A 382 4.13 -5.60 2.32
CA VAL A 382 3.73 -5.20 0.96
C VAL A 382 4.22 -6.24 -0.04
N LEU A 383 3.29 -6.76 -0.83
CA LEU A 383 3.57 -7.70 -1.91
C LEU A 383 3.40 -7.02 -3.26
N ASN A 384 4.22 -7.35 -4.25
CA ASN A 384 3.95 -7.06 -5.66
C ASN A 384 3.33 -8.28 -6.37
N ASN A 385 2.45 -8.05 -7.35
CA ASN A 385 1.74 -9.11 -8.10
C ASN A 385 2.65 -9.83 -9.10
N LEU A 386 3.63 -10.57 -8.59
CA LEU A 386 4.64 -11.26 -9.39
C LEU A 386 4.04 -12.23 -10.43
N LYS A 387 2.90 -12.84 -10.12
CA LYS A 387 2.23 -13.83 -11.00
C LYS A 387 1.61 -13.19 -12.24
N ALA A 388 1.26 -11.91 -12.17
CA ALA A 388 0.86 -11.12 -13.32
C ALA A 388 2.05 -10.44 -14.04
N GLY A 389 3.27 -10.66 -13.56
CA GLY A 389 4.49 -10.07 -14.13
C GLY A 389 4.92 -8.75 -13.48
N VAL A 390 4.24 -8.29 -12.42
CA VAL A 390 4.62 -7.07 -11.71
C VAL A 390 5.91 -7.30 -10.93
N LYS A 391 6.95 -6.56 -11.31
CA LYS A 391 8.30 -6.70 -10.74
C LYS A 391 8.79 -5.37 -10.22
N ALA A 392 9.67 -5.42 -9.23
CA ALA A 392 10.23 -4.21 -8.64
C ALA A 392 11.71 -4.37 -8.29
N TYR A 393 12.35 -3.25 -7.95
CA TYR A 393 13.64 -3.21 -7.26
C TYR A 393 13.74 -2.02 -6.31
N ARG A 394 14.60 -2.14 -5.30
CA ARG A 394 14.90 -1.07 -4.34
C ARG A 394 16.00 -0.15 -4.89
N VAL A 395 15.82 1.15 -4.75
CA VAL A 395 16.84 2.18 -4.97
C VAL A 395 17.25 2.80 -3.63
N ASN A 396 18.54 2.78 -3.32
CA ASN A 396 19.07 3.40 -2.10
C ASN A 396 19.56 4.83 -2.40
N THR A 397 19.23 5.80 -1.54
CA THR A 397 19.65 7.20 -1.72
C THR A 397 21.17 7.37 -1.54
N SER A 398 21.83 6.46 -0.83
CA SER A 398 23.29 6.41 -0.70
C SER A 398 24.04 6.21 -2.03
N THR A 399 23.33 5.82 -3.10
CA THR A 399 23.89 5.73 -4.46
C THR A 399 23.89 7.06 -5.21
N GLY A 400 23.37 8.14 -4.60
CA GLY A 400 23.18 9.45 -5.23
C GLY A 400 21.81 9.63 -5.88
N ALA A 401 20.98 8.59 -5.95
CA ALA A 401 19.61 8.68 -6.45
C ALA A 401 18.71 9.52 -5.52
N ASN A 402 17.90 10.40 -6.12
CA ASN A 402 16.94 11.24 -5.41
C ASN A 402 15.52 10.99 -5.94
N TYR A 403 14.59 10.63 -5.05
CA TYR A 403 13.21 10.33 -5.42
C TYR A 403 12.54 11.45 -6.23
N ALA A 404 12.79 12.73 -5.91
CA ALA A 404 12.16 13.85 -6.59
C ALA A 404 12.60 13.94 -8.06
N THR A 405 13.89 13.73 -8.34
CA THR A 405 14.47 13.90 -9.69
C THR A 405 14.61 12.59 -10.47
N TYR A 406 14.38 11.42 -9.84
CA TYR A 406 14.47 10.12 -10.51
C TYR A 406 13.43 10.02 -11.63
N ALA A 407 13.89 9.73 -12.85
CA ALA A 407 13.10 9.72 -14.07
C ALA A 407 13.20 8.36 -14.80
N LEU A 408 12.43 8.18 -15.88
CA LEU A 408 12.45 6.93 -16.64
C LEU A 408 13.85 6.59 -17.18
N ALA A 409 14.64 7.59 -17.56
CA ALA A 409 16.02 7.42 -18.03
C ALA A 409 16.98 6.84 -16.97
N ASP A 410 16.64 6.92 -15.68
CA ASP A 410 17.44 6.36 -14.58
C ASP A 410 17.10 4.89 -14.29
N VAL A 411 16.05 4.35 -14.93
CA VAL A 411 15.60 2.98 -14.70
C VAL A 411 16.63 1.99 -15.23
N ASN A 412 16.93 0.97 -14.42
CA ASN A 412 17.71 -0.17 -14.85
C ASN A 412 16.86 -1.44 -14.75
N GLU A 413 16.35 -1.90 -15.89
CA GLU A 413 15.50 -3.08 -15.99
C GLU A 413 16.20 -4.36 -15.51
N SER A 414 17.54 -4.45 -15.58
CA SER A 414 18.28 -5.61 -15.08
C SER A 414 18.20 -5.79 -13.57
N ASN A 415 17.73 -4.78 -12.83
CA ASN A 415 17.58 -4.86 -11.38
C ASN A 415 16.24 -5.46 -10.94
N LEU A 416 15.26 -5.60 -11.86
CA LEU A 416 13.97 -6.22 -11.54
C LEU A 416 14.16 -7.63 -10.97
N GLN A 417 13.39 -7.96 -9.94
CA GLN A 417 13.50 -9.23 -9.23
C GLN A 417 12.28 -10.11 -9.44
N ASP A 418 12.52 -11.42 -9.59
CA ASP A 418 11.49 -12.46 -9.54
C ASP A 418 11.13 -12.82 -8.09
N ASP A 419 10.72 -11.82 -7.31
CA ASP A 419 10.29 -11.95 -5.92
C ASP A 419 9.10 -11.01 -5.66
N GLN A 420 8.06 -11.49 -4.98
CA GLN A 420 6.92 -10.66 -4.59
C GLN A 420 7.18 -9.80 -3.35
N ARG A 421 8.33 -9.97 -2.69
CA ARG A 421 8.67 -9.33 -1.41
C ARG A 421 9.67 -8.19 -1.57
N VAL A 422 9.89 -7.67 -2.78
CA VAL A 422 10.89 -6.63 -3.03
C VAL A 422 10.70 -5.42 -2.10
N ILE A 423 9.45 -5.00 -1.90
CA ILE A 423 9.09 -4.02 -0.86
C ILE A 423 9.01 -4.72 0.49
N GLY A 424 8.13 -5.73 0.59
CA GLY A 424 8.07 -6.68 1.69
C GLY A 424 7.97 -6.03 3.06
N ALA A 425 8.90 -6.40 3.94
CA ALA A 425 9.08 -5.80 5.26
C ALA A 425 10.22 -4.75 5.30
N ASP A 426 10.95 -4.56 4.20
CA ASP A 426 12.22 -3.82 4.22
C ASP A 426 12.03 -2.30 4.04
N TRP A 427 10.78 -1.85 4.01
CA TRP A 427 10.42 -0.44 3.89
C TRP A 427 10.24 0.28 5.22
N ARG A 428 10.19 -0.46 6.33
CA ARG A 428 9.90 0.07 7.68
C ARG A 428 10.68 -0.60 8.79
N ASP A 429 10.90 0.19 9.83
CA ASP A 429 11.42 -0.26 11.12
C ASP A 429 10.30 -0.23 12.17
N VAL A 430 9.92 -1.40 12.64
CA VAL A 430 8.87 -1.57 13.66
C VAL A 430 9.31 -1.18 15.06
N PHE A 431 10.62 -1.10 15.33
CA PHE A 431 11.15 -0.70 16.63
C PHE A 431 11.11 0.82 16.81
N THR A 432 11.48 1.56 15.78
CA THR A 432 11.41 3.03 15.78
C THR A 432 10.04 3.56 15.36
N GLY A 433 9.19 2.73 14.75
CA GLY A 433 7.86 3.15 14.30
C GLY A 433 7.91 4.01 13.04
N SER A 434 8.92 3.83 12.17
CA SER A 434 9.19 4.73 11.04
C SER A 434 9.36 3.98 9.71
N ALA A 435 8.95 4.63 8.62
CA ALA A 435 9.33 4.20 7.27
C ALA A 435 10.78 4.65 6.99
N TYR A 436 11.54 3.82 6.28
CA TYR A 436 12.91 4.16 5.93
C TYR A 436 12.97 5.29 4.89
N ALA A 437 13.72 6.35 5.20
CA ALA A 437 13.93 7.50 4.31
C ALA A 437 15.13 7.34 3.37
N ASP A 438 15.94 6.29 3.55
CA ASP A 438 17.18 6.02 2.79
C ASP A 438 16.93 5.25 1.49
N ARG A 439 15.66 4.99 1.12
CA ARG A 439 15.29 4.20 -0.04
C ARG A 439 13.94 4.59 -0.63
N PHE A 440 13.77 4.21 -1.88
CA PHE A 440 12.48 4.14 -2.57
C PHE A 440 12.50 2.90 -3.49
N TYR A 441 11.41 2.63 -4.18
CA TYR A 441 11.27 1.45 -5.02
C TYR A 441 10.91 1.88 -6.43
N VAL A 442 11.36 1.10 -7.41
CA VAL A 442 10.93 1.20 -8.81
C VAL A 442 10.14 -0.07 -9.13
N LEU A 443 8.97 0.08 -9.71
CA LEU A 443 8.05 -1.01 -10.05
C LEU A 443 7.66 -0.90 -11.53
N LYS A 444 7.62 -2.05 -12.21
CA LYS A 444 7.05 -2.22 -13.55
C LYS A 444 5.76 -3.02 -13.41
N ASP A 445 4.64 -2.45 -13.83
CA ASP A 445 3.34 -3.13 -13.80
C ASP A 445 3.16 -4.12 -14.98
N SER A 446 2.00 -4.78 -15.05
CA SER A 446 1.68 -5.70 -16.14
C SER A 446 1.45 -5.02 -17.49
N ASP A 447 1.09 -3.74 -17.48
CA ASP A 447 0.84 -2.93 -18.69
C ASP A 447 2.11 -2.28 -19.24
N GLY A 448 3.23 -2.38 -18.53
CA GLY A 448 4.53 -1.85 -18.91
C GLY A 448 4.80 -0.41 -18.43
N ASN A 449 3.93 0.16 -17.60
CA ASN A 449 4.18 1.41 -16.91
C ASN A 449 5.26 1.24 -15.84
N TRP A 450 6.04 2.30 -15.63
CA TRP A 450 7.08 2.36 -14.61
C TRP A 450 6.69 3.35 -13.54
N TYR A 451 6.77 2.93 -12.29
CA TYR A 451 6.47 3.77 -11.12
C TYR A 451 7.66 3.86 -10.20
N LYS A 452 7.89 5.04 -9.61
CA LYS A 452 8.67 5.17 -8.38
C LYS A 452 7.72 5.23 -7.18
N ILE A 453 8.04 4.52 -6.11
CA ILE A 453 7.21 4.39 -4.91
C ILE A 453 8.05 4.73 -3.68
N LYS A 454 7.54 5.62 -2.83
CA LYS A 454 8.14 6.00 -1.55
C LYS A 454 7.16 5.77 -0.42
N MET A 455 7.59 4.98 0.57
CA MET A 455 6.79 4.69 1.75
C MET A 455 6.93 5.83 2.76
N LEU A 456 5.82 6.25 3.36
CA LEU A 456 5.75 7.46 4.20
C LEU A 456 5.50 7.14 5.68
N GLY A 457 4.80 6.04 5.98
CA GLY A 457 4.54 5.64 7.36
C GLY A 457 3.59 4.46 7.47
N PHE A 458 3.37 3.99 8.70
CA PHE A 458 2.40 2.94 9.04
C PHE A 458 1.67 3.18 10.36
N LEU A 459 1.87 4.37 10.93
CA LEU A 459 1.26 4.83 12.17
C LEU A 459 0.27 5.96 11.89
N ASN A 460 -0.83 6.01 12.65
CA ASN A 460 -1.65 7.23 12.72
C ASN A 460 -1.03 8.28 13.66
N GLN A 461 -1.68 9.44 13.77
CA GLN A 461 -1.23 10.55 14.64
C GLN A 461 -1.13 10.19 16.13
N SER A 462 -1.83 9.15 16.58
CA SER A 462 -1.77 8.64 17.96
C SER A 462 -0.74 7.52 18.15
N GLY A 463 0.09 7.23 17.14
CA GLY A 463 1.11 6.18 17.20
C GLY A 463 0.55 4.75 17.07
N VAL A 464 -0.69 4.58 16.62
CA VAL A 464 -1.30 3.25 16.41
C VAL A 464 -0.89 2.69 15.05
N ARG A 465 -0.46 1.42 15.00
CA ARG A 465 -0.06 0.71 13.77
C ARG A 465 -1.26 0.34 12.88
N GLY A 466 -0.97 0.00 11.62
CA GLY A 466 -1.98 -0.41 10.64
C GLY A 466 -2.61 0.75 9.87
N TYR A 467 -1.86 1.84 9.71
CA TYR A 467 -2.20 3.00 8.89
C TYR A 467 -1.08 3.24 7.88
N PRO A 468 -0.83 2.29 6.96
CA PRO A 468 0.20 2.47 5.93
C PRO A 468 -0.12 3.71 5.09
N LYS A 469 0.93 4.43 4.72
CA LYS A 469 0.87 5.58 3.82
C LYS A 469 2.06 5.51 2.88
N PHE A 470 1.81 5.68 1.59
CA PHE A 470 2.86 5.75 0.58
C PHE A 470 2.48 6.75 -0.51
N GLU A 471 3.48 7.24 -1.22
CA GLU A 471 3.30 7.98 -2.45
C GLU A 471 3.94 7.22 -3.61
N TYR A 472 3.39 7.39 -4.80
CA TYR A 472 4.00 6.88 -6.03
C TYR A 472 3.83 7.88 -7.17
N ARG A 473 4.70 7.80 -8.17
CA ARG A 473 4.63 8.62 -9.38
C ARG A 473 4.96 7.76 -10.59
N LEU A 474 4.26 8.01 -11.70
CA LEU A 474 4.64 7.49 -13.01
C LEU A 474 6.00 8.07 -13.40
N LEU A 475 6.87 7.23 -13.95
CA LEU A 475 8.13 7.61 -14.56
C LEU A 475 7.90 7.85 -16.04
N GLN A 476 8.14 9.08 -16.47
CA GLN A 476 8.00 9.53 -17.87
C GLN A 476 9.33 10.02 -18.41
#